data_AF-A0A519QAB3-F1
#
_entry.id   AF-A0A519QAB3-F1
#
_cell.length_a   1.000
_cell.length_b   1.000
_cell.length_c   1.000
_cell.angle_alpha   90.00
_cell.angle_beta   90.00
_cell.angle_gamma   90.00
#
_symmetry.space_group_name_H-M   'P 1'
#
loop_
_entity.id
_entity.type
_entity.pdbx_description
1 polymer ?
#
loop_
_entity_poly.entity_id
_entity_poly.type
_entity_poly.pdbx_seq_one_letter_code
_entity_poly.pdbx_strand_id
1 'polypeptide(L)' 'MTDYPRLSTLKTGLNCRCPRCGKGPLLRGFLKIREECPACGLSYAFADPADGPAFFGMSFVGTVGMALFMWFEFTVHPP' A
#
# COMPACT_ATOMS: atom_id res chain seq x y z
N MET A 1 23.14 -14.73 17.84
CA MET A 1 22.66 -14.89 16.45
C MET A 1 21.14 -14.87 16.50
N THR A 2 20.51 -13.71 16.30
CA THR A 2 19.04 -13.62 16.30
C THR A 2 18.53 -14.26 15.02
N ASP A 3 18.16 -15.53 15.12
CA ASP A 3 17.55 -16.29 14.03
C ASP A 3 16.10 -15.80 13.86
N TYR A 4 15.82 -15.14 12.73
CA TYR A 4 14.49 -14.68 12.40
C TYR A 4 13.90 -15.65 11.38
N PRO A 5 12.63 -16.08 11.55
CA PRO A 5 12.02 -17.02 10.63
C PRO A 5 11.98 -16.41 9.22
N ARG A 6 12.31 -17.20 8.20
CA ARG A 6 12.15 -16.84 6.79
C ARG A 6 10.65 -16.65 6.52
N LEU A 7 10.21 -15.40 6.53
CA LEU A 7 8.83 -15.04 6.22
C LEU A 7 8.68 -14.91 4.71
N SER A 8 7.54 -15.36 4.18
CA SER A 8 7.20 -15.13 2.77
C SER A 8 7.00 -13.63 2.55
N THR A 9 7.81 -13.04 1.65
CA THR A 9 7.77 -11.61 1.33
C THR A 9 6.41 -11.20 0.77
N LEU A 10 5.77 -12.06 -0.03
CA LEU A 10 4.43 -11.84 -0.59
C LEU A 10 3.36 -11.77 0.52
N LYS A 11 3.34 -12.76 1.42
CA LYS A 11 2.35 -12.83 2.51
C LYS A 11 2.53 -11.70 3.53
N THR A 12 3.78 -11.34 3.79
CA THR A 12 4.13 -10.32 4.78
C THR A 12 3.94 -8.90 4.23
N GLY A 13 4.25 -8.70 2.94
CA GLY A 13 3.97 -7.47 2.21
C GLY A 13 2.48 -7.20 2.04
N LEU A 14 1.70 -8.22 1.64
CA LEU A 14 0.24 -8.09 1.49
C LEU A 14 -0.44 -7.73 2.83
N ASN A 15 0.04 -8.30 3.93
CA ASN A 15 -0.46 -7.99 5.27
C ASN A 15 0.14 -6.70 5.88
N CYS A 16 1.01 -5.98 5.16
CA CYS A 16 1.71 -4.79 5.64
C CYS A 16 2.41 -5.00 6.99
N ARG A 17 3.12 -6.13 7.14
CA ARG A 17 3.83 -6.50 8.37
C ARG A 17 5.34 -6.42 8.17
N CYS A 18 6.06 -6.42 9.30
CA CYS A 18 7.51 -6.40 9.30
C CYS A 18 8.11 -7.63 8.59
N PRO A 19 9.02 -7.46 7.60
CA PRO A 19 9.65 -8.56 6.88
C PRO A 19 10.54 -9.45 7.76
N ARG A 20 10.97 -8.95 8.92
CA ARG A 20 11.84 -9.67 9.86
C ARG A 20 11.08 -10.44 10.93
N CYS A 21 10.10 -9.81 11.57
CA CYS A 21 9.38 -10.43 12.69
C CYS A 21 7.95 -10.87 12.36
N GLY A 22 7.37 -10.41 11.24
CA GLY A 22 6.01 -10.76 10.80
C GLY A 22 4.89 -10.28 11.73
N LYS A 23 5.21 -9.56 12.81
CA LYS A 23 4.25 -9.15 13.86
C LYS A 23 3.99 -7.64 13.86
N GLY A 24 5.03 -6.82 13.74
CA GLY A 24 4.90 -5.36 13.78
C GLY A 24 4.27 -4.79 12.50
N PRO A 25 3.40 -3.77 12.60
CA PRO A 25 2.87 -3.07 11.43
C PRO A 25 3.98 -2.28 10.71
N LEU A 26 4.03 -2.41 9.37
CA LEU A 26 4.97 -1.69 8.51
C LEU A 26 4.54 -0.23 8.28
N LEU A 27 3.24 0.00 8.16
CA LEU A 27 2.65 1.31 7.87
C LEU A 27 2.22 2.03 9.17
N ARG A 28 2.33 3.36 9.18
CA ARG A 28 1.78 4.24 10.23
C ARG A 28 0.38 4.77 9.88
N GLY A 29 -0.04 4.60 8.63
CA GLY A 29 -1.32 5.05 8.09
C GLY A 29 -1.59 4.39 6.75
N PHE A 30 -2.12 5.13 5.78
CA PHE A 30 -2.51 4.59 4.48
C PHE A 30 -1.33 4.39 3.52
N LEU A 31 -0.41 5.36 3.46
CA LEU A 31 0.71 5.39 2.49
C LEU A 31 2.07 5.65 3.14
N LYS A 32 2.12 5.87 4.47
CA LYS A 32 3.36 6.23 5.17
C LYS A 32 3.96 5.01 5.86
N ILE A 33 5.18 4.64 5.46
CA ILE A 33 6.00 3.63 6.14
C ILE A 33 6.49 4.20 7.49
N ARG A 34 6.53 3.37 8.54
CA ARG A 34 7.12 3.74 9.84
C ARG A 34 8.64 3.82 9.72
N GLU A 35 9.31 4.56 10.58
CA GLU A 35 10.79 4.60 10.56
C GLU A 35 11.41 3.32 11.13
N GLU A 36 10.72 2.65 12.05
CA GLU A 36 11.20 1.43 12.71
C GLU A 36 10.07 0.48 13.10
N CYS A 37 10.42 -0.79 13.26
CA CYS A 37 9.50 -1.83 13.71
C CYS A 37 9.30 -1.78 15.25
N PRO A 38 8.07 -1.65 15.77
CA PRO A 38 7.83 -1.60 17.22
C PRO A 38 8.08 -2.95 17.93
N ALA A 39 8.18 -4.06 17.19
CA ALA A 39 8.35 -5.40 17.77
C ALA A 39 9.80 -5.91 17.72
N CYS A 40 10.59 -5.49 16.72
CA CYS A 40 11.97 -5.98 16.54
C CYS A 40 13.01 -4.88 16.30
N GLY A 41 12.63 -3.60 16.32
CA GLY A 41 13.54 -2.47 16.15
C GLY A 41 14.23 -2.40 14.79
N LEU A 42 13.72 -3.09 13.77
CA LEU A 42 14.27 -2.99 12.40
C LEU A 42 13.93 -1.61 11.85
N SER A 43 14.94 -0.80 11.50
CA SER A 43 14.72 0.47 10.80
C SER A 43 14.19 0.18 9.40
N TYR A 44 13.17 0.90 8.93
CA TYR A 44 12.59 0.74 7.59
C TYR A 44 13.10 1.81 6.61
N ALA A 45 14.15 2.55 6.97
CA ALA A 45 14.76 3.59 6.12
C ALA A 45 15.24 3.08 4.75
N PHE A 46 15.40 1.76 4.58
CA PHE A 46 15.71 1.12 3.29
C PHE A 46 14.50 0.94 2.37
N ALA A 47 13.28 1.01 2.91
CA ALA A 47 12.05 0.83 2.17
C ALA A 47 11.43 2.21 1.96
N ASP A 48 11.84 2.88 0.89
CA ASP A 48 11.13 4.06 0.41
C ASP A 48 9.81 3.58 -0.23
N PRO A 49 8.64 3.97 0.32
CA PRO A 49 7.38 3.74 -0.35
C PRO A 49 7.32 4.66 -1.56
N ALA A 50 8.05 4.32 -2.62
CA ALA A 50 7.88 4.92 -3.92
C ALA A 50 6.38 4.92 -4.23
N ASP A 51 5.87 6.05 -4.74
CA ASP A 51 4.46 6.42 -4.93
C ASP A 51 3.58 5.42 -5.71
N GLY A 52 4.03 4.19 -5.97
CA GLY A 52 3.27 3.10 -6.59
C GLY A 52 1.85 2.98 -6.04
N PRO A 53 1.62 2.79 -4.73
CA PRO A 53 0.27 2.65 -4.20
C PRO A 53 -0.60 3.90 -4.42
N ALA A 54 -0.01 5.10 -4.34
CA ALA A 54 -0.72 6.36 -4.55
C ALA A 54 -1.09 6.56 -6.03
N PHE A 55 -0.18 6.23 -6.96
CA PHE A 55 -0.40 6.28 -8.39
C PHE A 55 -1.54 5.35 -8.83
N PHE A 56 -1.57 4.11 -8.33
CA PHE A 56 -2.65 3.17 -8.62
C PHE A 56 -3.99 3.67 -8.07
N GLY A 57 -4.00 4.23 -6.86
CA GLY A 57 -5.21 4.84 -6.28
C GLY A 57 -5.74 6.00 -7.11
N MET A 58 -4.90 6.96 -7.45
CA MET A 58 -5.30 8.15 -8.23
C MET A 58 -5.76 7.79 -9.65
N SER A 59 -5.04 6.89 -10.34
CA SER A 59 -5.39 6.45 -11.69
C SER A 59 -6.73 5.71 -11.73
N PHE A 60 -7.00 4.88 -10.72
CA PHE A 60 -8.26 4.15 -10.62
C PHE A 60 -9.44 5.11 -10.37
N VAL A 61 -9.30 6.03 -9.42
CA VAL A 61 -10.34 7.03 -9.11
C VAL A 61 -10.62 7.91 -10.33
N GLY A 62 -9.58 8.37 -11.04
CA GLY A 62 -9.74 9.18 -12.24
C GLY A 62 -10.44 8.43 -13.37
N THR A 63 -10.04 7.18 -13.64
CA THR A 63 -10.61 6.37 -14.72
C THR A 63 -12.08 6.03 -14.44
N VAL A 64 -12.38 5.54 -13.23
CA VAL A 64 -13.74 5.18 -12.85
C VAL A 64 -14.62 6.41 -12.78
N GLY A 65 -14.13 7.52 -12.21
CA GLY A 65 -14.86 8.78 -12.14
C GLY A 65 -15.22 9.31 -13.52
N MET A 66 -14.27 9.35 -14.45
CA MET A 66 -14.52 9.81 -15.82
C MET A 66 -15.49 8.88 -16.56
N ALA A 67 -15.34 7.56 -16.42
CA ALA A 67 -16.24 6.59 -17.06
C ALA A 67 -17.69 6.74 -16.57
N LEU A 68 -17.88 6.91 -15.26
CA LEU A 68 -19.21 7.12 -14.67
C LEU A 68 -19.81 8.47 -15.07
N PHE A 69 -19.00 9.52 -15.13
CA PHE A 69 -19.45 10.83 -15.58
C PHE A 69 -19.90 10.78 -17.05
N MET A 70 -19.10 10.16 -17.92
CA MET A 70 -19.45 9.97 -19.33
C MET A 70 -20.71 9.12 -19.49
N TRP A 71 -20.86 8.06 -18.69
CA TRP A 71 -22.08 7.26 -18.67
C TRP A 71 -23.32 8.08 -18.28
N PHE A 72 -23.19 8.92 -17.26
CA PHE A 72 -24.27 9.78 -16.80
C PHE A 72 -24.69 10.79 -17.88
N GLU A 73 -23.72 11.47 -18.50
CA GLU A 73 -23.96 12.42 -19.59
C GLU A 73 -24.70 11.76 -20.76
N PHE A 74 -24.25 10.58 -21.22
CA PHE A 74 -24.94 9.85 -22.30
C PHE A 74 -26.35 9.38 -21.94
N THR A 75 -26.64 9.16 -20.66
CA THR A 75 -27.97 8.72 -20.21
C THR A 75 -28.94 9.89 -20.07
N VAL A 76 -28.48 11.04 -19.56
CA VAL A 76 -29.32 12.23 -19.32
C VAL A 76 -29.48 13.08 -20.57
N HIS A 77 -28.42 13.22 -21.36
CA HIS A 77 -28.39 13.93 -22.63
C HIS A 77 -27.90 12.99 -23.73
N PRO A 78 -28.73 12.03 -24.16
CA PRO A 78 -28.43 11.25 -25.35
C PRO A 78 -28.34 12.20 -26.57
N PRO A 79 -27.38 11.99 -27.49
CA PRO A 79 -27.29 12.77 -28.73
C PRO A 79 -28.51 12.56 -29.63
#